data_AF-A0A838CS23-F1
#
_entry.id   AF-A0A838CS23-F1
#
_cell.length_a   1.000
_cell.length_b   1.000
_cell.length_c   1.000
_cell.angle_alpha   90.00
_cell.angle_beta   90.00
_cell.angle_gamma   90.00
#
_symmetry.space_group_name_H-M   'P 1'
#
loop_
_entity.id
_entity.type
_entity.pdbx_description
1 polymer ?
#
loop_
_entity_poly.entity_id
_entity_poly.type
_entity_poly.pdbx_seq_one_letter_code
_entity_poly.pdbx_strand_id
1 'polypeptide(L)'
;MVNGEKYTWQGEIEKDEFTIGEKVGEVEKKVEKEVMPKTNFSSNILEVGEEIYIAAESKKVMMIKREDESYYKFTAESYFKGDG
;
A
#
# COMPACT_ATOMS: atom_id res chain seq x y z
N MET A 1 -3.36 6.77 -1.00
CA MET A 1 -2.93 7.44 0.26
C MET A 1 -3.60 6.71 1.41
N VAL A 2 -2.90 6.47 2.52
CA VAL A 2 -3.45 5.79 3.69
C VAL A 2 -3.03 6.56 4.93
N ASN A 3 -3.98 6.91 5.80
CA ASN A 3 -3.77 7.70 7.02
C ASN A 3 -2.97 9.00 6.80
N GLY A 4 -3.21 9.68 5.68
CA GLY A 4 -2.48 10.92 5.32
C GLY A 4 -1.05 10.70 4.82
N GLU A 5 -0.54 9.46 4.83
CA GLU A 5 0.76 9.12 4.28
C GLU A 5 0.64 8.61 2.83
N LYS A 6 1.59 9.04 2.00
CA LYS A 6 1.68 8.65 0.60
C LYS A 6 2.55 7.42 0.49
N TYR A 7 2.01 6.42 -0.20
CA TYR A 7 2.67 5.16 -0.46
C TYR A 7 2.87 4.99 -1.95
N THR A 8 4.04 4.50 -2.34
CA THR A 8 4.42 4.28 -3.72
C THR A 8 4.68 2.80 -3.95
N TRP A 9 4.18 2.28 -5.06
CA TRP A 9 4.39 0.89 -5.46
C TRP A 9 5.88 0.61 -5.69
N GLN A 10 6.38 -0.49 -5.13
CA GLN A 10 7.77 -0.93 -5.28
C GLN A 10 7.90 -2.26 -6.03
N GLY A 11 6.80 -2.98 -6.25
CA GLY A 11 6.80 -4.28 -6.90
C GLY A 11 5.85 -5.28 -6.22
N GLU A 12 6.01 -6.54 -6.57
CA GLU A 12 5.40 -7.67 -5.87
C GLU A 12 6.29 -8.10 -4.71
N ILE A 13 5.67 -8.63 -3.65
CA ILE A 13 6.36 -9.18 -2.48
C ILE A 13 6.70 -10.65 -2.78
N GLU A 14 7.98 -10.99 -2.73
CA GLU A 14 8.39 -12.39 -2.79
C GLU A 14 7.98 -13.11 -1.50
N LYS A 15 7.69 -14.42 -1.61
CA LYS A 15 7.36 -15.25 -0.43
C LYS A 15 8.44 -15.09 0.64
N ASP A 16 8.00 -14.81 1.87
CA ASP A 16 8.82 -14.61 3.07
C ASP A 16 9.60 -13.28 3.15
N GLU A 17 9.36 -12.29 2.27
CA GLU A 17 10.00 -10.97 2.40
C GLU A 17 9.41 -10.13 3.54
N PHE A 18 8.10 -10.24 3.78
CA PHE A 18 7.39 -9.54 4.85
C PHE A 18 6.25 -10.38 5.43
N THR A 19 5.97 -10.16 6.72
CA THR A 19 4.82 -10.76 7.39
C THR A 19 3.61 -9.83 7.31
N ILE A 20 2.46 -10.36 6.90
CA ILE A 20 1.18 -9.63 6.92
C ILE A 20 0.87 -9.25 8.37
N GLY A 21 0.78 -7.95 8.63
CA GLY A 21 0.40 -7.41 9.93
C GLY A 21 -1.06 -7.01 9.99
N GLU A 22 -1.32 -5.79 10.47
CA GLU A 22 -2.67 -5.29 10.71
C GLU A 22 -3.37 -4.89 9.40
N LYS A 23 -4.63 -5.31 9.24
CA LYS A 23 -5.52 -4.79 8.18
C LYS A 23 -5.94 -3.38 8.55
N VAL A 24 -5.54 -2.40 7.75
CA VAL A 24 -5.85 -0.98 7.99
C VAL A 24 -7.06 -0.51 7.20
N GLY A 25 -7.49 -1.27 6.20
CA GLY A 25 -8.68 -0.96 5.41
C GLY A 25 -8.71 -1.71 4.10
N GLU A 26 -9.48 -1.16 3.17
CA GLU A 26 -9.60 -1.61 1.79
C GLU A 26 -9.65 -0.39 0.88
N VAL A 27 -9.33 -0.56 -0.40
CA VAL A 27 -9.41 0.54 -1.37
C VAL A 27 -10.86 0.92 -1.58
N GLU A 28 -11.24 2.14 -1.18
CA GLU A 28 -12.61 2.65 -1.30
C GLU A 28 -12.85 3.36 -2.64
N LYS A 29 -11.80 3.94 -3.23
CA LYS A 29 -11.94 4.76 -4.43
C LYS A 29 -10.80 4.58 -5.42
N LYS A 30 -11.15 4.20 -6.63
CA LYS A 30 -10.25 4.27 -7.78
C LYS A 30 -10.32 5.63 -8.45
N VAL A 31 -9.17 6.21 -8.75
CA VAL A 31 -9.03 7.43 -9.56
C VAL A 31 -8.32 7.09 -10.87
N GLU A 32 -8.32 8.02 -11.82
CA GLU A 32 -7.66 7.81 -13.12
C GLU A 32 -6.15 7.60 -12.96
N LYS A 33 -5.56 6.78 -13.84
CA LYS A 33 -4.14 6.37 -13.76
C LYS A 33 -3.16 7.54 -13.65
N GLU A 34 -3.46 8.66 -14.32
CA GLU A 34 -2.61 9.86 -14.38
C GLU A 34 -2.86 10.82 -13.19
N VAL A 35 -3.88 10.56 -12.39
CA VAL A 35 -4.29 11.39 -11.26
C VAL A 35 -3.64 10.89 -9.99
N MET A 36 -2.91 11.76 -9.29
CA MET A 36 -2.38 11.44 -7.97
C MET A 36 -3.53 11.35 -6.94
N PRO A 37 -3.71 10.22 -6.25
CA PRO A 37 -4.74 10.09 -5.22
C PRO A 37 -4.46 11.01 -4.03
N LYS A 38 -5.46 11.81 -3.64
CA LYS A 38 -5.37 12.81 -2.55
C LYS A 38 -6.24 12.47 -1.34
N THR A 39 -7.06 11.43 -1.44
CA THR A 39 -7.97 10.99 -0.39
C THR A 39 -7.46 9.68 0.23
N ASN A 40 -7.75 9.46 1.51
CA ASN A 40 -7.47 8.17 2.14
C ASN A 40 -8.17 7.03 1.38
N PHE A 41 -7.53 5.87 1.36
CA PHE A 41 -8.00 4.65 0.71
C PHE A 41 -8.34 4.82 -0.79
N SER A 42 -7.73 5.85 -1.41
CA SER A 42 -7.79 6.04 -2.86
C SER A 42 -6.50 5.63 -3.56
N SER A 43 -6.65 5.05 -4.75
CA SER A 43 -5.55 4.57 -5.58
C SER A 43 -5.84 4.82 -7.07
N ASN A 44 -4.77 5.03 -7.83
CA ASN A 44 -4.79 5.12 -9.30
C ASN A 44 -4.27 3.82 -9.97
N ILE A 45 -3.83 2.85 -9.17
CA ILE A 45 -3.25 1.57 -9.61
C ILE A 45 -4.11 0.40 -9.14
N LEU A 46 -4.64 0.49 -7.91
CA LEU A 46 -5.37 -0.58 -7.24
C LEU A 46 -6.86 -0.54 -7.60
N GLU A 47 -7.52 -1.69 -7.51
CA GLU A 47 -8.97 -1.82 -7.67
C GLU A 47 -9.70 -1.55 -6.35
N VAL A 48 -10.97 -1.14 -6.44
CA VAL A 48 -11.82 -0.97 -5.25
C VAL A 48 -12.09 -2.34 -4.61
N GLY A 49 -11.99 -2.41 -3.29
CA GLY A 49 -12.17 -3.63 -2.50
C GLY A 49 -10.87 -4.41 -2.23
N GLU A 50 -9.74 -4.02 -2.82
CA GLU A 50 -8.47 -4.66 -2.49
C GLU A 50 -8.04 -4.36 -1.05
N GLU A 51 -7.64 -5.41 -0.33
CA GLU A 51 -7.35 -5.34 1.10
C GLU A 51 -5.97 -4.71 1.35
N ILE A 52 -5.94 -3.76 2.28
CA ILE A 52 -4.75 -3.00 2.64
C ILE A 52 -4.25 -3.46 4.01
N TYR A 53 -3.02 -3.95 4.05
CA TYR A 53 -2.34 -4.37 5.27
C TYR A 53 -1.07 -3.55 5.48
N ILE A 54 -0.67 -3.42 6.74
CA ILE A 54 0.64 -2.88 7.13
C ILE A 54 1.52 -4.04 7.56
N ALA A 55 2.77 -4.06 7.11
CA ALA A 55 3.71 -5.12 7.48
C ALA A 55 3.96 -5.12 9.00
N ALA A 56 4.07 -6.31 9.60
CA ALA A 56 4.30 -6.45 11.03
C ALA A 56 5.64 -5.82 11.46
N GLU A 57 6.64 -5.89 10.59
CA GLU A 57 7.99 -5.40 10.82
C GLU A 57 8.13 -3.88 10.69
N SER A 58 7.27 -3.22 9.91
CA SER A 58 7.40 -1.78 9.64
C SER A 58 6.08 -1.12 9.22
N LYS A 59 5.70 -0.07 9.95
CA LYS A 59 4.54 0.79 9.61
C LYS A 59 4.70 1.56 8.29
N LYS A 60 5.94 1.63 7.77
CA LYS A 60 6.25 2.29 6.49
C LYS A 60 6.11 1.36 5.29
N VAL A 61 5.85 0.06 5.51
CA VAL A 61 5.63 -0.93 4.46
C VAL A 61 4.16 -1.34 4.48
N MET A 62 3.53 -1.21 3.33
CA MET A 62 2.13 -1.56 3.10
C MET A 62 2.08 -2.71 2.10
N MET A 63 1.26 -3.70 2.40
CA MET A 63 1.06 -4.91 1.61
C MET A 63 -0.39 -4.90 1.12
N ILE A 64 -0.58 -5.01 -0.20
CA ILE A 64 -1.92 -5.08 -0.80
C ILE A 64 -2.16 -6.48 -1.30
N LYS A 65 -3.22 -7.13 -0.81
CA LYS A 65 -3.61 -8.45 -1.30
C LYS A 65 -4.36 -8.32 -2.62
N ARG A 66 -3.85 -8.99 -3.64
CA ARG A 66 -4.40 -9.04 -4.99
C ARG A 66 -5.37 -10.22 -5.12
N GLU A 67 -6.18 -10.21 -6.19
CA GLU A 67 -7.14 -11.30 -6.47
C GLU A 67 -6.47 -12.67 -6.69
N ASP A 68 -5.23 -12.68 -7.18
CA ASP A 68 -4.43 -13.89 -7.43
C ASP A 68 -3.65 -14.38 -6.19
N GLU A 69 -4.03 -13.89 -5.00
CA GLU A 69 -3.37 -14.17 -3.71
C GLU A 69 -1.91 -13.67 -3.61
N SER A 70 -1.43 -12.93 -4.61
CA SER A 70 -0.17 -12.21 -4.55
C SER A 70 -0.29 -10.97 -3.67
N TYR A 71 0.86 -10.43 -3.25
CA TYR A 71 0.92 -9.20 -2.47
C TYR A 71 1.76 -8.16 -3.20
N TYR A 72 1.23 -6.96 -3.36
CA TYR A 72 2.04 -5.82 -3.83
C TYR A 72 2.67 -5.10 -2.66
N LYS A 73 3.94 -4.74 -2.85
CA LYS A 73 4.74 -3.94 -1.93
C LYS A 73 4.55 -2.46 -2.23
N PHE A 74 4.21 -1.73 -1.20
CA PHE A 74 4.19 -0.28 -1.21
C PHE A 74 5.02 0.25 -0.05
N THR A 75 5.81 1.28 -0.29
CA THR A 75 6.56 1.97 0.77
C THR A 75 6.11 3.40 0.90
N ALA A 76 6.07 3.89 2.13
CA ALA A 76 5.81 5.30 2.40
C ALA A 76 6.90 6.17 1.75
N GLU A 77 6.56 7.37 1.28
CA GLU A 77 7.59 8.32 0.81
C GLU A 77 8.61 8.66 1.92
N SER A 78 8.18 8.60 3.19
CA SER A 78 9.02 8.75 4.37
C SER A 78 9.94 7.54 4.65
N TYR A 79 9.85 6.47 3.86
CA TYR A 79 10.73 5.30 3.96
C TYR A 79 12.18 5.63 3.57
N PHE A 80 12.36 6.43 2.51
CA PHE A 80 13.70 6.80 2.01
C PHE A 80 14.24 8.08 2.64
N LYS A 81 13.37 8.88 3.26
CA LYS A 81 13.80 9.96 4.15
C LYS A 81 14.13 9.33 5.49
N GLY A 82 15.35 8.81 5.62
CA GLY A 82 15.93 8.57 6.94
C GLY A 82 15.77 9.84 7.76
N ASP A 83 15.40 9.70 9.03
CA ASP A 83 15.47 10.77 10.03
C ASP A 83 16.77 11.55 9.82
N GLY A 84 16.62 12.78 9.31
CA GLY A 84 17.70 13.77 9.20
C GLY A 84 17.76 14.61 10.46
#